data_AF-A0A3C1CLC3-F1
#
_entry.id   AF-A0A3C1CLC3-F1
#
_cell.length_a   1.000
_cell.length_b   1.000
_cell.length_c   1.000
_cell.angle_alpha   90.00
_cell.angle_beta   90.00
_cell.angle_gamma   90.00
#
_symmetry.space_group_name_H-M   'P 1'
#
loop_
_entity.id
_entity.type
_entity.pdbx_description
1 polymer ?
#
loop_
_entity_poly.entity_id
_entity_poly.type
_entity_poly.pdbx_seq_one_letter_code
_entity_poly.pdbx_strand_id
1 'polypeptide(L)'
;MVPVLARQARLMAEEAEVLEALSADLDAADAGALCTSPPALARRAVRRWLRVDGGYPPDAAAVERVLEVASGAVRATDVAPSTRVRRSRGRLSARPVASPSDPGTGLR
;
A
#
# COMPACT_ATOMS: atom_id res chain seq x y z
N MET A 1 28.79 3.52 18.76
CA MET A 1 27.83 3.07 17.73
C MET A 1 26.56 3.92 17.66
N VAL A 2 25.91 4.26 18.79
CA VAL A 2 24.69 5.10 18.82
C VAL A 2 24.80 6.40 18.00
N PRO A 3 25.92 7.16 18.03
CA PRO A 3 26.02 8.40 17.23
C PRO A 3 25.98 8.18 15.72
N VAL A 4 26.49 7.04 15.25
CA VAL A 4 26.47 6.70 13.82
C VAL A 4 25.05 6.38 13.38
N LEU A 5 24.33 5.56 14.15
CA LEU A 5 22.94 5.21 13.84
C LEU A 5 22.02 6.43 13.86
N ALA A 6 22.18 7.34 14.82
CA ALA A 6 21.39 8.58 14.88
C ALA A 6 21.59 9.46 13.63
N ARG A 7 22.84 9.59 13.17
CA ARG A 7 23.14 10.33 11.94
C ARG A 7 22.55 9.65 10.70
N GLN A 8 22.67 8.32 10.59
CA GLN A 8 22.09 7.57 9.47
C GLN A 8 20.57 7.68 9.47
N ALA A 9 19.91 7.56 10.63
CA ALA A 9 18.47 7.72 10.74
C ALA A 9 17.99 9.10 10.26
N ARG A 10 18.73 10.16 10.59
CA ARG A 10 18.42 11.51 10.11
C ARG A 10 18.54 11.62 8.59
N LEU A 11 19.62 11.13 8.00
CA LEU A 11 19.80 11.14 6.55
C LEU A 11 18.69 10.36 5.83
N MET A 12 18.34 9.17 6.34
CA MET A 12 17.26 8.35 5.79
C MET A 12 15.89 9.03 5.94
N ALA A 13 15.67 9.83 6.98
CA ALA A 13 14.45 10.62 7.14
C ALA A 13 14.37 11.73 6.08
N GLU A 14 15.47 12.44 5.82
CA GLU A 14 15.56 13.46 4.77
C GLU A 14 15.31 12.86 3.37
N GLU A 15 15.94 11.73 3.05
CA GLU A 15 15.67 10.98 1.81
C GLU A 15 14.22 10.50 1.75
N ALA A 16 13.66 10.10 2.89
CA ALA A 16 12.29 9.67 2.97
C ALA A 16 11.31 10.81 2.69
N GLU A 17 11.57 12.03 3.13
CA GLU A 17 10.71 13.17 2.80
C GLU A 17 10.72 13.45 1.28
N VAL A 18 11.89 13.41 0.65
CA VAL A 18 12.03 13.62 -0.80
C VAL A 18 11.26 12.56 -1.59
N LEU A 19 11.43 11.29 -1.26
CA LEU A 19 10.72 10.19 -1.93
C LEU A 19 9.19 10.27 -1.72
N GLU A 20 8.72 10.87 -0.62
CA GLU A 20 7.28 11.03 -0.37
C GLU A 20 6.74 12.10 -1.31
N ALA A 21 7.41 13.24 -1.37
CA ALA A 21 7.07 14.34 -2.29
C ALA A 21 7.09 13.88 -3.76
N LEU A 22 8.12 13.17 -4.21
CA LEU A 22 8.20 12.65 -5.58
C LEU A 22 7.09 11.64 -5.91
N SER A 23 6.63 10.89 -4.90
CA SER A 23 5.55 9.93 -5.09
C SER A 23 4.16 10.56 -5.02
N ALA A 24 4.02 11.82 -4.59
CA ALA A 24 2.73 12.43 -4.25
C ALA A 24 1.72 12.39 -5.40
N ASP A 25 2.18 12.66 -6.61
CA ASP A 25 1.36 12.72 -7.81
C ASP A 25 1.15 11.36 -8.50
N LEU A 26 1.78 10.30 -7.98
CA LEU A 26 1.61 8.95 -8.52
C LEU A 26 0.25 8.38 -8.10
N ASP A 27 -0.63 8.11 -9.06
CA ASP A 27 -1.89 7.42 -8.83
C ASP A 27 -1.64 5.94 -8.49
N ALA A 28 -1.78 5.60 -7.21
CA ALA A 28 -1.63 4.24 -6.72
C ALA A 28 -2.74 3.28 -7.19
N ALA A 29 -3.86 3.79 -7.72
CA ALA A 29 -4.92 2.96 -8.28
C ALA A 29 -4.65 2.61 -9.75
N ASP A 30 -3.73 3.29 -10.45
CA ASP A 30 -3.33 2.95 -11.81
C ASP A 30 -2.22 1.90 -11.79
N ALA A 31 -2.58 0.67 -12.22
CA ALA A 31 -1.63 -0.43 -12.25
C ALA A 31 -0.50 -0.20 -13.26
N GLY A 32 -0.78 0.48 -14.37
CA GLY A 32 0.24 0.84 -15.36
C GLY A 32 1.25 1.81 -14.78
N ALA A 33 0.76 2.88 -14.16
CA ALA A 33 1.62 3.89 -13.52
C ALA A 33 2.53 3.27 -12.45
N LEU A 34 2.01 2.36 -11.63
CA LEU A 34 2.81 1.62 -10.64
C LEU A 34 3.88 0.75 -11.29
N CYS A 35 3.57 0.06 -12.39
CA CYS A 35 4.52 -0.85 -13.06
C CYS A 35 5.63 -0.11 -13.81
N THR A 36 5.38 1.11 -14.29
CA THR A 36 6.37 1.93 -15.01
C THR A 36 7.19 2.82 -14.07
N SER A 37 6.81 2.94 -12.80
CA SER A 37 7.49 3.77 -11.82
C SER A 37 8.69 3.07 -11.19
N PRO A 38 9.73 3.82 -10.74
CA PRO A 38 10.77 3.28 -9.90
C PRO A 38 10.20 2.56 -8.65
N PRO A 39 10.76 1.40 -8.23
CA PRO A 39 10.19 0.59 -7.15
C PRO A 39 9.99 1.34 -5.83
N ALA A 40 10.88 2.28 -5.51
CA ALA A 40 10.77 3.10 -4.29
C ALA A 40 9.51 4.00 -4.30
N LEU A 41 9.17 4.58 -5.47
CA LEU A 41 7.99 5.43 -5.62
C LEU A 41 6.70 4.61 -5.62
N ALA A 42 6.69 3.47 -6.31
CA ALA A 42 5.54 2.56 -6.32
C ALA A 42 5.18 2.09 -4.90
N ARG A 43 6.17 1.68 -4.10
CA ARG A 43 5.97 1.31 -2.68
C ARG A 43 5.40 2.45 -1.85
N ARG A 44 5.88 3.69 -2.06
CA ARG A 44 5.40 4.88 -1.34
C ARG A 44 3.96 5.20 -1.66
N ALA A 45 3.62 5.25 -2.94
CA ALA A 45 2.25 5.50 -3.40
C ALA A 45 1.29 4.43 -2.84
N VAL A 46 1.65 3.15 -2.89
CA VAL A 46 0.84 2.05 -2.33
C VAL A 46 0.67 2.18 -0.81
N ARG A 47 1.75 2.47 -0.06
CA ARG A 47 1.67 2.67 1.39
C ARG A 47 0.77 3.85 1.77
N ARG A 48 0.85 4.96 1.03
CA ARG A 48 -0.01 6.13 1.24
C ARG A 48 -1.47 5.79 0.93
N TRP A 49 -1.72 5.13 -0.20
CA TRP A 49 -3.06 4.73 -0.63
C TRP A 49 -3.77 3.79 0.34
N LEU A 50 -3.00 2.88 0.97
CA LEU A 50 -3.53 1.89 1.91
C LEU A 50 -3.46 2.32 3.37
N ARG A 51 -3.03 3.56 3.64
CA ARG A 51 -3.04 4.11 4.99
C ARG A 51 -4.49 4.29 5.42
N VAL A 52 -4.97 3.41 6.29
CA VAL A 52 -6.25 3.56 6.98
C VAL A 52 -6.08 4.59 8.09
N ASP A 53 -7.00 5.53 8.21
CA ASP A 53 -6.97 6.54 9.28
C ASP A 53 -6.87 5.85 10.66
N GLY A 54 -5.81 6.17 11.40
CA GLY A 54 -5.51 5.60 12.72
C GLY A 54 -4.91 4.19 12.73
N GLY A 55 -4.70 3.55 11.57
CA GLY A 55 -4.09 2.22 11.44
C GLY A 55 -2.57 2.22 11.25
N TYR A 56 -1.92 1.10 11.55
CA TYR A 56 -0.50 0.89 11.20
C TYR A 56 -0.36 0.78 9.67
N PRO A 57 0.63 1.45 9.05
CA PRO A 57 0.86 1.33 7.61
C PRO A 57 1.15 -0.14 7.24
N PRO A 58 0.76 -0.60 6.04
CA PRO A 58 1.01 -1.97 5.63
C PRO A 58 2.50 -2.29 5.68
N ASP A 59 2.83 -3.50 6.13
CA ASP A 59 4.20 -3.98 6.15
C ASP A 59 4.76 -4.09 4.72
N ALA A 60 6.09 -4.25 4.61
CA ALA A 60 6.75 -4.34 3.31
C ALA A 60 6.22 -5.52 2.48
N ALA A 61 5.96 -6.67 3.10
CA ALA A 61 5.49 -7.85 2.38
C ALA A 61 4.08 -7.65 1.81
N ALA A 62 3.19 -6.99 2.53
CA ALA A 62 1.85 -6.62 2.07
C ALA A 62 1.90 -5.67 0.89
N VAL A 63 2.82 -4.69 0.91
CA VAL A 63 3.04 -3.77 -0.22
C VAL A 63 3.53 -4.52 -1.45
N GLU A 64 4.49 -5.44 -1.32
CA GLU A 64 4.98 -6.22 -2.46
C GLU A 64 3.86 -7.07 -3.08
N ARG A 65 3.02 -7.73 -2.26
CA ARG A 65 1.86 -8.48 -2.78
C ARG A 65 0.88 -7.59 -3.56
N VAL A 66 0.73 -6.32 -3.18
CA VAL A 66 -0.11 -5.37 -3.92
C VAL A 66 0.53 -5.01 -5.27
N LEU A 67 1.85 -4.88 -5.32
CA LEU A 67 2.58 -4.65 -6.57
C LEU A 67 2.52 -5.88 -7.50
N GLU A 68 2.50 -7.09 -6.96
CA GLU A 68 2.21 -8.32 -7.72
C GLU A 68 0.79 -8.33 -8.32
N VAL A 69 -0.19 -7.74 -7.61
CA VAL A 69 -1.54 -7.55 -8.14
C VAL A 69 -1.55 -6.49 -9.24
N ALA A 70 -0.77 -5.41 -9.09
CA ALA A 70 -0.62 -4.38 -10.11
C ALA A 70 -0.04 -4.94 -11.41
N SER A 71 1.05 -5.72 -11.33
CA SER A 71 1.67 -6.36 -12.50
C SER A 71 0.76 -7.39 -13.15
N GLY A 72 -0.15 -7.99 -12.38
CA GLY A 72 -1.06 -9.04 -12.84
C GLY A 72 -0.53 -10.45 -12.62
N ALA A 73 0.56 -10.61 -11.86
CA ALA A 73 1.00 -11.91 -11.39
C ALA A 73 -0.06 -12.58 -10.50
N VAL A 74 -0.80 -11.78 -9.72
CA VAL A 74 -1.89 -12.24 -8.85
C VAL A 74 -3.16 -11.41 -9.12
N ARG A 75 -4.36 -12.02 -9.01
CA ARG A 75 -5.63 -11.30 -9.25
C ARG A 75 -6.05 -10.39 -8.08
N ALA A 76 -5.71 -10.79 -6.85
CA ALA A 76 -6.12 -10.13 -5.61
C ALA A 76 -5.23 -10.55 -4.44
N THR A 77 -5.06 -9.68 -3.45
CA THR A 77 -4.37 -10.00 -2.18
C THR A 77 -5.06 -9.33 -0.99
N ASP A 78 -4.88 -9.92 0.18
CA ASP A 78 -5.22 -9.30 1.46
C ASP A 78 -3.97 -8.59 2.01
N VAL A 79 -4.15 -7.32 2.40
CA VAL A 79 -3.07 -6.41 2.86
C VAL A 79 -2.99 -6.37 4.39
N ALA A 80 -4.12 -6.66 5.05
CA ALA A 80 -4.33 -6.74 6.49
C ALA A 80 -5.63 -7.55 6.71
N PRO A 81 -6.00 -7.96 7.95
CA PRO A 81 -7.30 -8.59 8.20
C PRO A 81 -8.51 -7.74 7.76
N SER A 82 -8.31 -6.44 7.49
CA SER A 82 -9.37 -5.50 7.17
C SER A 82 -9.47 -5.09 5.70
N THR A 83 -8.48 -5.36 4.83
CA THR A 83 -8.46 -4.78 3.47
C THR A 83 -8.02 -5.77 2.40
N ARG A 84 -8.86 -5.93 1.37
CA ARG A 84 -8.60 -6.71 0.17
C ARG A 84 -8.39 -5.79 -1.03
N VAL A 85 -7.29 -6.02 -1.74
CA VAL A 85 -6.93 -5.32 -2.98
C VAL A 85 -7.18 -6.24 -4.17
N ARG A 86 -7.82 -5.72 -5.22
CA ARG A 86 -8.06 -6.43 -6.49
C ARG A 86 -7.72 -5.55 -7.68
N ARG A 87 -7.29 -6.17 -8.77
CA ARG A 87 -7.10 -5.51 -10.08
C ARG A 87 -8.27 -5.80 -11.02
N SER A 88 -8.77 -4.77 -11.70
CA SER A 88 -9.75 -4.89 -12.79
C SER A 88 -9.52 -3.78 -13.81
N ARG A 89 -9.45 -4.15 -15.10
CA ARG A 89 -9.27 -3.21 -16.23
C ARG A 89 -8.13 -2.21 -16.03
N GLY A 90 -6.98 -2.69 -15.55
CA GLY A 90 -5.79 -1.85 -15.31
C GLY A 90 -5.87 -0.98 -14.05
N ARG A 91 -6.94 -1.07 -13.25
CA ARG A 91 -7.05 -0.32 -12.00
C ARG A 91 -7.11 -1.21 -10.76
N LEU A 92 -6.51 -0.75 -9.68
CA LEU A 92 -6.60 -1.34 -8.36
C LEU A 92 -7.79 -0.78 -7.60
N SER A 93 -8.41 -1.63 -6.79
CA SER A 93 -9.46 -1.24 -5.85
C SER A 93 -9.17 -1.90 -4.51
N ALA A 94 -9.17 -1.09 -3.44
CA ALA A 94 -9.11 -1.55 -2.06
C ALA A 94 -10.53 -1.57 -1.52
N ARG A 95 -10.94 -2.69 -0.92
CA ARG A 95 -12.23 -2.81 -0.23
C ARG A 95 -12.02 -3.38 1.16
N PRO A 96 -12.81 -2.94 2.15
CA PRO A 96 -12.87 -3.63 3.43
C PRO A 96 -13.19 -5.12 3.21
N VAL A 97 -12.46 -6.00 3.89
CA VAL A 97 -12.88 -7.39 4.02
C VAL A 97 -14.06 -7.38 4.99
N ALA A 98 -15.23 -7.87 4.56
CA ALA A 98 -16.36 -8.00 5.46
C ALA A 98 -15.96 -8.91 6.62
N SER A 99 -15.98 -8.37 7.84
CA SER A 99 -15.78 -9.18 9.04
C SER A 99 -16.88 -10.24 9.08
N PRO A 100 -16.57 -11.52 9.39
CA PRO A 100 -17.58 -12.57 9.54
C PRO A 100 -18.49 -12.41 10.78
N SER A 101 -18.65 -11.20 11.33
CA SER A 101 -19.43 -10.89 12.52
C SER A 101 -20.52 -9.83 12.26
N ASP A 102 -21.18 -9.88 11.10
CA ASP A 102 -22.46 -9.20 10.89
C ASP A 102 -23.61 -10.19 11.06
N PRO A 103 -24.18 -10.36 12.27
CA PRO A 103 -25.40 -11.11 12.47
C PRO A 103 -26.59 -10.23 12.05
N GLY A 104 -26.85 -10.14 10.75
CA GLY A 104 -27.86 -9.20 10.26
C GLY A 104 -28.54 -9.60 8.97
N THR A 105 -29.30 -10.70 8.94
CA THR A 105 -30.58 -10.79 8.19
C THR A 105 -31.39 -11.97 8.72
N GLY A 106 -32.19 -11.69 9.75
CA GLY A 106 -33.12 -12.64 10.34
C GLY A 106 -34.17 -11.92 11.16
N LEU A 107 -35.05 -11.15 10.51
CA LEU A 107 -36.42 -11.01 10.98
C LEU A 107 -37.35 -10.76 9.80
N ARG A 108 -38.29 -11.68 9.65
CA ARG A 108 -39.51 -11.58 8.86
C ARG A 108 -40.53 -10.71 9.58
#